data_AF-A0A4V5ZNT3-F1
#
_entry.id   AF-A0A4V5ZNT3-F1
#
_cell.length_a   1.000
_cell.length_b   1.000
_cell.length_c   1.000
_cell.angle_alpha   90.00
_cell.angle_beta   90.00
_cell.angle_gamma   90.00
#
_symmetry.space_group_name_H-M   'P 1'
#
loop_
_entity.id
_entity.type
_entity.pdbx_description
1 polymer ?
#
loop_
_entity_poly.entity_id
_entity_poly.type
_entity_poly.pdbx_seq_one_letter_code
_entity_poly.pdbx_strand_id
1 'polypeptide(L)'
;MTSRVYRLHSTLELKLDDVHEFFDGYELPVEIEDVEVTRRNNTLIVSAVAAEDNISKYTPTAQLKASITENRLYETEDGWQETPPEPDMGASVGDGDGPQWGSFSDSGQVQEEPEINSKLVEYACFKGDRETVLQNTALQYPMFEVLCDLAKFAEKGTLTAIAAVDGDLVAVRIVDGEERSASVEVVDDPRERESKNTVNWRDNKFISG
;
A
#
# COMPACT_ATOMS: atom_id res chain seq x y z
N MET A 1 -2.72 -12.59 -24.40
CA MET A 1 -3.49 -12.43 -23.14
C MET A 1 -3.83 -10.96 -23.00
N THR A 2 -5.09 -10.60 -22.81
CA THR A 2 -5.49 -9.20 -22.59
C THR A 2 -5.82 -9.02 -21.12
N SER A 3 -4.80 -8.79 -20.31
CA SER A 3 -4.94 -8.57 -18.87
C SER A 3 -4.76 -7.09 -18.54
N ARG A 4 -5.64 -6.53 -17.72
CA ARG A 4 -5.62 -5.10 -17.36
C ARG A 4 -6.10 -4.88 -15.94
N VAL A 5 -5.54 -3.87 -15.27
CA VAL A 5 -5.99 -3.43 -13.96
C VAL A 5 -6.84 -2.18 -14.12
N TYR A 6 -8.12 -2.24 -13.77
CA TYR A 6 -9.03 -1.10 -13.89
C TYR A 6 -8.98 -0.21 -12.66
N ARG A 7 -9.01 -0.83 -11.48
CA ARG A 7 -9.00 -0.14 -10.19
C ARG A 7 -8.00 -0.80 -9.28
N LEU A 8 -7.27 0.00 -8.53
CA LEU A 8 -6.35 -0.45 -7.51
C LEU A 8 -6.32 0.61 -6.42
N HIS A 9 -6.35 0.16 -5.18
CA HIS A 9 -6.09 0.99 -4.01
C HIS A 9 -5.30 0.15 -3.01
N SER A 10 -4.20 0.72 -2.54
CA SER A 10 -3.25 0.06 -1.65
C SER A 10 -2.94 0.96 -0.46
N THR A 11 -2.81 0.34 0.71
CA THR A 11 -2.36 0.96 1.96
C THR A 11 -1.20 0.18 2.61
N LEU A 12 -0.55 -0.71 1.85
CA LEU A 12 0.48 -1.62 2.34
C LEU A 12 1.67 -0.87 2.94
N GLU A 13 2.19 -1.42 4.02
CA GLU A 13 3.33 -0.90 4.78
C GLU A 13 4.20 -2.08 5.21
N LEU A 14 5.42 -2.13 4.70
CA LEU A 14 6.39 -3.18 5.00
C LEU A 14 7.72 -2.54 5.39
N LYS A 15 8.55 -3.21 6.20
CA LYS A 15 9.91 -2.71 6.42
C LYS A 15 10.67 -2.79 5.10
N LEU A 16 11.59 -1.86 4.90
CA LEU A 16 12.40 -1.84 3.67
C LEU A 16 13.20 -3.14 3.51
N ASP A 17 13.72 -3.67 4.62
CA ASP A 17 14.43 -4.96 4.64
C ASP A 17 13.51 -6.11 4.18
N ASP A 18 12.27 -6.16 4.67
CA ASP A 18 11.29 -7.18 4.28
C ASP A 18 10.97 -7.12 2.77
N VAL A 19 10.93 -5.91 2.18
CA VAL A 19 10.75 -5.76 0.72
C VAL A 19 11.93 -6.36 -0.05
N HIS A 20 13.16 -6.15 0.41
CA HIS A 20 14.33 -6.75 -0.21
C HIS A 20 14.36 -8.28 -0.06
N GLU A 21 14.05 -8.77 1.15
CA GLU A 21 13.95 -10.21 1.43
C GLU A 21 12.91 -10.90 0.54
N PHE A 22 11.76 -10.25 0.32
CA PHE A 22 10.74 -10.74 -0.60
C PHE A 22 11.34 -10.95 -2.00
N PHE A 23 12.00 -9.94 -2.59
CA PHE A 23 12.53 -10.04 -3.95
C PHE A 23 13.72 -11.00 -4.09
N ASP A 24 14.52 -11.22 -3.04
CA ASP A 24 15.68 -12.12 -3.10
C ASP A 24 15.30 -13.60 -3.27
N GLY A 25 14.12 -14.01 -2.82
CA GLY A 25 13.63 -15.39 -2.88
C GLY A 25 12.36 -15.61 -3.69
N TYR A 26 11.79 -14.56 -4.27
CA TYR A 26 10.50 -14.61 -4.97
C TYR A 26 10.62 -15.09 -6.41
N GLU A 27 9.73 -16.00 -6.80
CA GLU A 27 9.60 -16.45 -8.18
C GLU A 27 8.77 -15.45 -8.97
N LEU A 28 9.44 -14.69 -9.85
CA LEU A 28 8.79 -13.68 -10.69
C LEU A 28 7.86 -14.32 -11.75
N PRO A 29 6.78 -13.63 -12.15
CA PRO A 29 5.95 -14.04 -13.29
C PRO A 29 6.79 -14.22 -14.56
N VAL A 30 6.40 -15.16 -15.43
CA VAL A 30 7.17 -15.56 -16.63
C VAL A 30 7.47 -14.41 -17.59
N GLU A 31 6.65 -13.37 -17.60
CA GLU A 31 6.82 -12.19 -18.44
C GLU A 31 7.89 -11.21 -17.91
N ILE A 32 8.33 -11.38 -16.66
CA ILE A 32 9.32 -10.54 -15.98
C ILE A 32 10.59 -11.37 -15.78
N GLU A 33 11.71 -10.91 -16.32
CA GLU A 33 13.02 -11.56 -16.11
C GLU A 33 13.64 -11.17 -14.77
N ASP A 34 13.52 -9.89 -14.41
CA ASP A 34 14.13 -9.34 -13.22
C ASP A 34 13.36 -8.10 -12.74
N VAL A 35 13.64 -7.65 -11.53
CA VAL A 35 13.07 -6.46 -10.93
C VAL A 35 14.16 -5.56 -10.38
N GLU A 36 14.24 -4.34 -10.91
CA GLU A 36 15.18 -3.33 -10.44
C GLU A 36 14.57 -2.52 -9.29
N VAL A 37 15.07 -2.74 -8.07
CA VAL A 37 14.70 -1.96 -6.89
C VAL A 37 15.65 -0.77 -6.74
N THR A 38 15.14 0.44 -6.88
CA THR A 38 15.93 1.68 -6.77
C THR A 38 15.33 2.63 -5.74
N ARG A 39 16.20 3.24 -4.94
CA ARG A 39 15.82 4.31 -4.00
C ARG A 39 16.16 5.67 -4.61
N ARG A 40 15.15 6.53 -4.69
CA ARG A 40 15.32 7.94 -5.07
C ARG A 40 14.76 8.84 -3.98
N ASN A 41 15.64 9.48 -3.23
CA ASN A 41 15.28 10.28 -2.04
C ASN A 41 14.43 9.44 -1.07
N ASN A 42 13.17 9.83 -0.89
CA ASN A 42 12.19 9.20 -0.02
C ASN A 42 11.17 8.35 -0.80
N THR A 43 11.56 7.84 -1.95
CA THR A 43 10.71 7.02 -2.81
C THR A 43 11.47 5.77 -3.22
N LEU A 44 10.84 4.62 -3.02
CA LEU A 44 11.27 3.34 -3.57
C LEU A 44 10.56 3.13 -4.90
N ILE A 45 11.32 2.80 -5.94
CA ILE A 45 10.83 2.51 -7.28
C ILE A 45 11.29 1.10 -7.63
N VAL A 46 10.33 0.23 -7.89
CA VAL A 46 10.52 -1.17 -8.24
C VAL A 46 10.11 -1.32 -9.70
N SER A 47 11.07 -1.49 -10.61
CA SER A 47 10.81 -1.51 -12.06
C SER A 47 10.93 -2.92 -12.63
N ALA A 48 9.96 -3.31 -13.47
CA ALA A 48 10.03 -4.60 -14.16
C ALA A 48 11.03 -4.59 -15.31
N VAL A 49 11.82 -5.65 -15.42
CA VAL A 49 12.63 -5.98 -16.60
C VAL A 49 11.89 -7.04 -17.40
N ALA A 50 11.63 -6.76 -18.68
CA ALA A 50 10.87 -7.65 -19.55
C ALA A 50 11.73 -8.87 -19.95
N ALA A 51 11.17 -10.07 -19.86
CA ALA A 51 11.84 -11.30 -20.31
C ALA A 51 11.88 -11.45 -21.84
N GLU A 52 10.95 -10.81 -22.54
CA GLU A 52 10.84 -10.90 -24.00
C GLU A 52 11.34 -9.61 -24.67
N ASP A 53 12.14 -9.76 -25.73
CA ASP A 53 12.61 -8.65 -26.60
C ASP A 53 11.49 -7.97 -27.42
N ASN A 54 10.23 -8.34 -27.20
CA ASN A 54 9.08 -7.78 -27.91
C ASN A 54 8.63 -6.42 -27.37
N ILE A 55 9.12 -6.03 -26.19
CA ILE A 55 8.96 -4.69 -25.64
C ILE A 55 10.14 -3.83 -26.09
N SER A 56 9.83 -2.75 -26.81
CA SER A 56 10.86 -1.81 -27.28
C SER A 56 11.64 -1.24 -26.09
N LYS A 57 12.95 -1.01 -26.27
CA LYS A 57 13.83 -0.33 -25.29
C LYS A 57 13.33 1.06 -24.86
N TYR A 58 12.42 1.66 -25.62
CA TYR A 58 11.82 2.95 -25.35
C TYR A 58 10.43 2.87 -24.74
N THR A 59 9.89 1.67 -24.56
CA THR A 59 8.60 1.44 -23.91
C THR A 59 8.85 1.30 -22.41
N PRO A 60 8.39 2.25 -21.58
CA PRO A 60 8.57 2.15 -20.14
C PRO A 60 7.73 0.98 -19.60
N THR A 61 8.39 0.06 -18.89
CA THR A 61 7.78 -1.08 -18.21
C THR A 61 7.07 -0.65 -16.93
N ALA A 62 6.21 -1.51 -16.41
CA ALA A 62 5.47 -1.25 -15.19
C ALA A 62 6.39 -1.04 -13.99
N GLN A 63 6.02 -0.10 -13.12
CA GLN A 63 6.79 0.26 -11.94
C GLN A 63 5.88 0.32 -10.72
N LEU A 64 6.32 -0.25 -9.60
CA LEU A 64 5.72 -0.03 -8.30
C LEU A 64 6.42 1.12 -7.59
N LYS A 65 5.62 2.04 -7.04
CA LYS A 65 6.14 3.19 -6.32
C LYS A 65 5.66 3.18 -4.88
N ALA A 66 6.61 3.28 -3.95
CA ALA A 66 6.35 3.44 -2.53
C ALA A 66 7.04 4.68 -1.98
N SER A 67 6.43 5.33 -0.99
CA SER A 67 7.12 6.34 -0.19
C SER A 67 7.87 5.66 0.95
N ILE A 68 9.11 6.06 1.19
CA ILE A 68 9.88 5.57 2.34
C ILE A 68 9.50 6.42 3.56
N THR A 69 9.40 5.84 4.75
CA THR A 69 9.22 6.58 6.00
C THR A 69 10.08 5.97 7.08
N GLU A 70 10.74 6.81 7.87
CA GLU A 70 11.49 6.35 9.06
C GLU A 70 10.55 6.33 10.26
N ASN A 71 10.42 5.17 10.91
CA ASN A 71 9.70 5.04 12.17
C ASN A 71 10.67 4.65 13.29
N ARG A 72 10.46 5.18 14.50
CA ARG A 72 11.28 4.86 15.66
C ARG A 72 10.63 3.71 16.43
N LEU A 73 11.32 2.57 16.48
CA LEU A 73 10.95 1.45 17.32
C LEU A 73 11.66 1.54 18.67
N TYR A 74 10.97 1.18 19.74
CA TYR A 74 11.46 1.13 21.10
C TYR A 74 11.54 -0.32 21.55
N GLU A 75 12.63 -0.68 22.24
CA GLU A 75 12.77 -2.00 22.86
C GLU A 75 11.86 -2.09 24.08
N THR A 76 10.99 -3.11 24.11
CA THR A 76 10.06 -3.42 25.21
C THR A 76 10.21 -4.88 25.61
N GLU A 77 9.61 -5.29 26.73
CA GLU A 77 9.64 -6.69 27.21
C GLU A 77 9.03 -7.67 26.19
N ASP A 78 8.09 -7.21 25.36
CA ASP A 78 7.44 -7.99 24.30
C ASP A 78 8.15 -7.85 22.92
N GLY A 79 9.30 -7.16 22.85
CA GLY A 79 10.07 -6.93 21.62
C GLY A 79 10.09 -5.47 21.14
N TRP A 80 10.39 -5.24 19.86
CA TRP A 80 10.46 -3.89 19.28
C TRP A 80 9.07 -3.36 18.91
N GLN A 81 8.64 -2.25 19.52
CA GLN A 81 7.32 -1.65 19.31
C GLN A 81 7.40 -0.21 18.81
N GLU A 82 6.42 0.22 18.02
CA GLU A 82 6.33 1.62 17.54
C GLU A 82 5.94 2.60 18.65
N THR A 83 5.23 2.10 19.67
CA THR A 83 4.78 2.93 20.79
C THR A 83 5.89 2.93 21.85
N PRO A 84 6.30 4.10 22.35
CA PRO A 84 7.20 4.15 23.50
C PRO A 84 6.57 3.39 24.67
N PRO A 85 7.34 2.60 25.43
CA PRO A 85 6.82 2.00 26.65
C PRO A 85 6.30 3.12 27.56
N GLU A 86 5.14 2.91 28.17
CA GLU A 86 4.64 3.85 29.17
C GLU A 86 5.70 3.95 30.27
N PRO A 87 6.08 5.17 30.72
CA PRO A 87 6.91 5.29 31.89
C PRO A 87 6.17 4.56 33.00
N ASP A 88 6.90 3.72 33.73
CA ASP A 88 6.40 2.96 34.88
C ASP A 88 5.91 3.97 35.93
N MET A 89 4.72 4.53 35.73
CA MET A 89 3.98 5.29 36.73
C MET A 89 3.50 4.22 37.69
N GLY A 90 4.43 3.82 38.56
CA GLY A 90 4.21 2.87 39.62
C GLY A 90 2.85 3.14 40.24
N ALA A 91 2.01 2.12 40.20
CA ALA A 91 0.69 2.10 40.80
C ALA A 91 0.74 2.66 42.22
N SER A 92 0.54 3.96 42.35
CA SER A 92 0.25 4.62 43.61
C SER A 92 -1.26 4.64 43.76
N VAL A 93 -1.84 3.45 43.92
CA VAL A 93 -3.13 3.33 44.62
C VAL A 93 -2.82 3.52 46.11
N GLY A 94 -2.52 4.76 46.47
CA GLY A 94 -2.40 5.22 47.84
C GLY A 94 -3.56 6.14 48.13
N ASP A 95 -4.59 5.59 48.77
CA ASP A 95 -5.66 6.32 49.43
C ASP A 95 -5.04 7.39 50.36
N GLY A 96 -5.20 8.69 50.05
CA GLY A 96 -4.64 9.74 50.91
C GLY A 96 -4.53 11.14 50.30
N ASP A 97 -5.64 11.89 50.35
CA ASP A 97 -5.78 13.32 50.64
C ASP A 97 -4.61 14.31 50.29
N GLY A 98 -4.83 15.17 49.29
CA GLY A 98 -4.32 16.56 49.28
C GLY A 98 -3.32 16.96 48.17
N PRO A 99 -3.51 18.12 47.49
CA PRO A 99 -2.52 18.66 46.54
C PRO A 99 -1.50 19.57 47.23
N GLN A 100 -0.23 19.16 47.29
CA GLN A 100 0.88 20.01 47.76
C GLN A 100 1.83 20.39 46.63
N TRP A 101 1.54 21.53 46.01
CA TRP A 101 2.54 22.29 45.25
C TRP A 101 3.52 22.95 46.23
N GLY A 102 4.68 22.32 46.46
CA GLY A 102 5.78 22.96 47.20
C GLY A 102 6.63 22.00 48.02
N SER A 103 7.72 21.52 47.43
CA SER A 103 9.00 21.26 48.12
C SER A 103 10.13 21.23 47.09
N PHE A 104 10.60 22.42 46.71
CA PHE A 104 11.87 22.59 46.02
C PHE A 104 12.99 22.59 47.07
N SER A 105 13.44 21.41 47.49
CA SER A 105 14.75 21.25 48.14
C SER A 105 15.20 19.79 48.11
N ASP A 106 16.00 19.50 47.10
CA ASP A 106 17.19 18.63 47.17
C ASP A 106 17.04 17.27 47.87
N SER A 107 16.56 16.29 47.11
CA SER A 107 17.12 14.95 47.12
C SER A 107 17.22 14.50 45.67
N GLY A 108 18.45 14.53 45.15
CA GLY A 108 18.80 14.14 43.78
C GLY A 108 18.42 12.70 43.47
N GLN A 109 17.18 12.51 43.06
CA GLN A 109 16.82 11.49 42.09
C GLN A 109 16.70 12.22 40.77
N VAL A 110 17.82 12.30 40.06
CA VAL A 110 17.73 12.16 38.60
C VAL A 110 16.95 10.86 38.45
N GLN A 111 15.66 10.93 38.11
CA GLN A 111 15.02 9.79 37.49
C GLN A 111 15.87 9.57 36.25
N GLU A 112 16.82 8.64 36.32
CA GLU A 112 17.37 8.01 35.13
C GLU A 112 16.12 7.44 34.46
N GLU A 113 15.54 8.21 33.54
CA GLU A 113 14.67 7.63 32.53
C GLU A 113 15.46 6.44 32.01
N PRO A 114 14.95 5.20 32.14
CA PRO A 114 15.67 4.05 31.63
C PRO A 114 16.02 4.37 30.18
N GLU A 115 17.28 4.19 29.79
CA GLU A 115 17.71 4.40 28.40
C GLU A 115 16.97 3.38 27.54
N ILE A 116 15.76 3.72 27.09
CA ILE A 116 14.96 2.85 26.23
C ILE A 116 15.71 2.81 24.91
N ASN A 117 16.30 1.65 24.59
CA ASN A 117 16.93 1.44 23.30
C ASN A 117 15.91 1.73 22.21
N SER A 118 16.24 2.66 21.32
CA SER A 118 15.41 2.97 20.16
C SER A 118 16.18 2.74 18.88
N LYS A 119 15.52 2.13 17.90
CA LYS A 119 16.06 1.85 16.57
C LYS A 119 15.18 2.55 15.54
N LEU A 120 15.80 3.33 14.66
CA LEU A 120 15.11 3.84 13.48
C LEU A 120 15.04 2.73 12.44
N VAL A 121 13.83 2.44 11.96
CA VAL A 121 13.56 1.45 10.92
C VAL A 121 12.86 2.14 9.76
N GLU A 122 13.32 1.85 8.55
CA GLU A 122 12.72 2.37 7.33
C GLU A 122 11.58 1.46 6.88
N TYR A 123 10.47 2.07 6.50
CA TYR A 123 9.28 1.41 5.96
C TYR A 123 9.03 1.86 4.52
N ALA A 124 8.68 0.92 3.65
CA ALA A 124 8.17 1.16 2.32
C ALA A 124 6.64 1.16 2.35
N CYS A 125 6.03 2.33 2.09
CA CYS A 125 4.59 2.50 2.05
C CYS A 125 4.08 2.54 0.61
N PHE A 126 3.46 1.46 0.14
CA PHE A 126 2.75 1.42 -1.15
C PHE A 126 1.34 1.99 -0.97
N LYS A 127 1.24 3.30 -0.73
CA LYS A 127 -0.01 4.00 -0.43
C LYS A 127 -0.50 4.78 -1.63
N GLY A 128 -1.72 4.49 -2.09
CA GLY A 128 -2.36 5.26 -3.15
C GLY A 128 -3.30 4.44 -4.03
N ASP A 129 -3.65 5.04 -5.16
CA ASP A 129 -4.44 4.41 -6.21
C ASP A 129 -3.56 3.74 -7.27
N ARG A 130 -4.19 3.17 -8.31
CA ARG A 130 -3.51 2.56 -9.46
C ARG A 130 -2.42 3.46 -10.03
N GLU A 131 -2.70 4.73 -10.27
CA GLU A 131 -1.78 5.65 -10.96
C GLU A 131 -0.59 6.07 -10.10
N THR A 132 -0.79 6.05 -8.79
CA THR A 132 0.25 6.37 -7.81
C THR A 132 1.15 5.18 -7.54
N VAL A 133 0.57 4.00 -7.36
CA VAL A 133 1.28 2.80 -6.90
C VAL A 133 1.78 1.95 -8.07
N LEU A 134 1.01 1.78 -9.14
CA LEU A 134 1.32 0.93 -10.29
C LEU A 134 1.36 1.75 -11.58
N GLN A 135 2.55 2.25 -11.91
CA GLN A 135 2.79 3.14 -13.03
C GLN A 135 3.11 2.36 -14.31
N ASN A 136 2.90 3.02 -15.46
CA ASN A 136 3.07 2.46 -16.81
C ASN A 136 2.14 1.27 -17.11
N THR A 137 2.08 0.87 -18.38
CA THR A 137 1.09 -0.10 -18.88
C THR A 137 1.72 -1.38 -19.42
N ALA A 138 2.96 -1.33 -19.92
CA ALA A 138 3.68 -2.53 -20.34
C ALA A 138 4.01 -3.39 -19.12
N LEU A 139 3.70 -4.69 -19.13
CA LEU A 139 3.83 -5.59 -17.98
C LEU A 139 3.04 -5.17 -16.73
N GLN A 140 2.00 -4.35 -16.88
CA GLN A 140 1.21 -3.86 -15.76
C GLN A 140 0.55 -4.98 -14.96
N TYR A 141 -0.02 -5.96 -15.65
CA TYR A 141 -0.71 -7.06 -14.97
C TYR A 141 0.27 -8.01 -14.25
N PRO A 142 1.39 -8.46 -14.86
CA PRO A 142 2.45 -9.16 -14.13
C PRO A 142 2.94 -8.40 -12.88
N MET A 143 3.20 -7.10 -12.98
CA MET A 143 3.59 -6.31 -11.80
C MET A 143 2.46 -6.13 -10.77
N PHE A 144 1.20 -6.23 -11.19
CA PHE A 144 0.09 -6.27 -10.26
C PHE A 144 0.03 -7.60 -9.50
N GLU A 145 0.39 -8.73 -10.11
CA GLU A 145 0.51 -10.01 -9.42
C GLU A 145 1.65 -9.97 -8.39
N VAL A 146 2.81 -9.39 -8.75
CA VAL A 146 3.90 -9.13 -7.81
C VAL A 146 3.41 -8.30 -6.61
N LEU A 147 2.63 -7.24 -6.85
CA LEU A 147 2.07 -6.43 -5.77
C LEU A 147 1.06 -7.22 -4.91
N CYS A 148 0.27 -8.12 -5.51
CA CYS A 148 -0.63 -8.99 -4.76
C CYS A 148 0.14 -9.93 -3.83
N ASP A 149 1.23 -10.52 -4.30
CA ASP A 149 2.03 -11.42 -3.47
C ASP A 149 2.83 -10.66 -2.40
N LEU A 150 3.31 -9.45 -2.72
CA LEU A 150 3.86 -8.55 -1.72
C LEU A 150 2.82 -8.18 -0.65
N ALA A 151 1.55 -8.01 -1.03
CA ALA A 151 0.46 -7.75 -0.09
C ALA A 151 0.15 -8.95 0.83
N LYS A 152 0.38 -10.18 0.36
CA LYS A 152 0.26 -11.40 1.19
C LYS A 152 1.42 -11.56 2.15
N PHE A 153 2.60 -11.10 1.73
CA PHE A 153 3.80 -11.08 2.55
C PHE A 153 3.75 -9.96 3.61
N ALA A 154 3.07 -8.85 3.32
CA ALA A 154 2.92 -7.73 4.23
C ALA A 154 2.13 -8.12 5.50
N GLU A 155 2.70 -7.83 6.68
CA GLU A 155 2.01 -8.01 7.96
C GLU A 155 0.86 -7.00 8.17
N LYS A 156 0.91 -5.84 7.49
CA LYS A 156 -0.01 -4.72 7.70
C LYS A 156 -0.42 -4.05 6.40
N GLY A 157 -1.72 -3.77 6.30
CA GLY A 157 -2.30 -2.94 5.27
C GLY A 157 -3.33 -3.66 4.41
N THR A 158 -3.84 -2.96 3.41
CA THR A 158 -4.90 -3.50 2.55
C THR A 158 -4.59 -3.24 1.09
N LEU A 159 -4.77 -4.26 0.26
CA LEU A 159 -4.79 -4.13 -1.19
C LEU A 159 -6.19 -4.47 -1.70
N THR A 160 -6.78 -3.58 -2.48
CA THR A 160 -8.04 -3.82 -3.20
C THR A 160 -7.85 -3.50 -4.66
N ALA A 161 -8.30 -4.38 -5.54
CA ALA A 161 -8.19 -4.17 -6.97
C ALA A 161 -9.31 -4.84 -7.75
N ILE A 162 -9.53 -4.33 -8.96
CA ILE A 162 -10.39 -4.91 -9.99
C ILE A 162 -9.53 -5.05 -11.23
N ALA A 163 -9.31 -6.29 -11.67
CA ALA A 163 -8.59 -6.62 -12.89
C ALA A 163 -9.50 -7.37 -13.87
N ALA A 164 -9.15 -7.36 -15.16
CA ALA A 164 -9.66 -8.35 -16.10
C ALA A 164 -8.52 -9.26 -16.54
N VAL A 165 -8.81 -10.55 -16.61
CA VAL A 165 -7.93 -11.60 -17.13
C VAL A 165 -8.73 -12.34 -18.19
N ASP A 166 -8.23 -12.33 -19.42
CA ASP A 166 -8.88 -12.96 -20.58
C ASP A 166 -10.38 -12.60 -20.77
N GLY A 167 -10.74 -11.38 -20.36
CA GLY A 167 -12.10 -10.84 -20.49
C GLY A 167 -12.98 -11.01 -19.24
N ASP A 168 -12.56 -11.79 -18.26
CA ASP A 168 -13.28 -12.00 -17.01
C ASP A 168 -12.82 -11.03 -15.91
N LEU A 169 -13.78 -10.39 -15.24
CA LEU A 169 -13.49 -9.47 -14.14
C LEU A 169 -13.21 -10.22 -12.84
N VAL A 170 -12.08 -9.88 -12.23
CA VAL A 170 -11.62 -10.45 -10.96
C VAL A 170 -11.50 -9.32 -9.94
N ALA A 171 -12.16 -9.49 -8.79
CA ALA A 171 -11.94 -8.65 -7.61
C ALA A 171 -10.89 -9.28 -6.72
N VAL A 172 -9.89 -8.50 -6.34
CA VAL A 172 -8.87 -8.87 -5.37
C VAL A 172 -9.04 -8.02 -4.13
N ARG A 173 -9.02 -8.65 -2.97
CA ARG A 173 -8.96 -7.99 -1.66
C ARG A 173 -8.04 -8.78 -0.75
N ILE A 174 -6.97 -8.15 -0.30
CA ILE A 174 -6.00 -8.69 0.63
C ILE A 174 -5.94 -7.74 1.82
N VAL A 175 -6.07 -8.27 3.03
CA VAL A 175 -6.08 -7.50 4.28
C VAL A 175 -5.11 -8.17 5.24
N ASP A 176 -4.07 -7.43 5.64
CA ASP A 176 -3.06 -7.87 6.61
C ASP A 176 -2.49 -9.26 6.26
N GLY A 177 -2.05 -9.42 5.01
CA GLY A 177 -1.51 -10.68 4.48
C GLY A 177 -2.55 -11.69 4.00
N GLU A 178 -3.82 -11.54 4.37
CA GLU A 178 -4.85 -12.56 4.10
C GLU A 178 -5.76 -12.19 2.92
N GLU A 179 -5.93 -13.14 1.98
CA GLU A 179 -6.95 -13.02 0.94
C GLU A 179 -8.37 -13.06 1.54
N ARG A 180 -9.18 -12.09 1.15
CA ARG A 180 -10.59 -11.96 1.57
C ARG A 180 -11.49 -11.95 0.34
N SER A 181 -12.66 -12.57 0.47
CA SER A 181 -13.66 -12.56 -0.60
C SER A 181 -14.11 -11.13 -0.93
N ALA A 182 -14.21 -10.84 -2.22
CA ALA A 182 -14.71 -9.59 -2.75
C ALA A 182 -15.60 -9.86 -3.96
N SER A 183 -16.61 -9.01 -4.16
CA SER A 183 -17.56 -9.11 -5.28
C SER A 183 -17.56 -7.83 -6.09
N VAL A 184 -17.57 -7.94 -7.42
CA VAL A 184 -17.76 -6.81 -8.34
C VAL A 184 -19.22 -6.76 -8.77
N GLU A 185 -19.88 -5.62 -8.56
CA GLU A 185 -21.18 -5.32 -9.16
C GLU A 185 -20.98 -4.29 -10.27
N VAL A 186 -21.38 -4.65 -11.49
CA VAL A 186 -21.36 -3.74 -12.64
C VAL A 186 -22.75 -3.13 -12.77
N VAL A 187 -22.86 -1.82 -12.57
CA VAL A 187 -24.12 -1.08 -12.63
C VAL A 187 -24.09 -0.17 -13.85
N ASP A 188 -25.10 -0.28 -14.72
CA ASP A 188 -25.32 0.64 -15.84
C ASP A 188 -25.78 2.01 -15.29
N ASP A 189 -25.16 3.11 -15.77
CA ASP A 189 -25.62 4.45 -15.43
C ASP A 189 -27.01 4.71 -16.05
N PRO A 190 -28.06 5.00 -15.25
CA PRO A 190 -29.38 5.28 -15.78
C PRO A 190 -29.42 6.45 -16.77
N ARG A 191 -28.44 7.38 -16.73
CA ARG A 191 -28.36 8.53 -17.64
C ARG A 191 -27.95 8.15 -19.06
N GLU A 192 -27.26 7.03 -19.26
CA GLU A 192 -26.93 6.54 -20.62
C GLU A 192 -28.15 5.90 -21.31
N ARG A 193 -29.15 5.45 -20.56
CA ARG A 193 -30.41 4.96 -21.14
C ARG A 193 -31.26 6.08 -21.73
N GLU A 194 -31.21 7.29 -21.15
CA GLU A 194 -31.97 8.45 -21.64
C GLU A 194 -31.42 9.01 -22.96
N SER A 195 -30.12 8.86 -23.22
CA SER A 195 -29.47 9.36 -24.43
C SER A 195 -29.87 8.55 -25.68
N LYS A 196 -30.20 7.26 -25.53
CA LYS A 196 -30.69 6.41 -26.63
C LYS A 196 -32.16 6.68 -27.00
N ASN A 197 -32.90 7.43 -26.17
CA ASN A 197 -34.30 7.79 -26.37
C ASN A 197 -34.50 9.30 -26.60
N THR A 198 -33.43 10.03 -26.91
CA THR A 198 -33.51 11.45 -27.27
C THR A 198 -34.03 11.59 -28.70
N VAL A 199 -35.24 12.12 -28.85
CA VAL A 199 -35.86 12.40 -30.15
C VAL A 199 -34.99 13.39 -30.93
N ASN A 200 -34.46 12.95 -32.07
CA ASN A 200 -33.69 13.80 -32.99
C ASN A 200 -34.64 14.78 -33.71
N TRP A 201 -34.93 15.90 -33.05
CA TRP A 201 -35.84 16.94 -33.53
C TRP A 201 -35.40 17.60 -34.85
N ARG A 202 -34.12 17.43 -35.24
CA ARG A 202 -33.60 17.93 -36.53
C ARG A 202 -34.03 17.09 -37.73
N ASP A 203 -34.37 15.81 -37.54
CA ASP A 203 -34.77 14.87 -38.60
C ASP A 203 -36.29 14.57 -38.59
N ASN A 204 -37.07 15.49 -38.05
CA ASN A 204 -38.50 15.27 -37.88
C ASN A 204 -39.26 15.41 -39.22
N LYS A 205 -39.68 14.28 -39.78
CA LYS A 205 -40.49 14.16 -41.02
C LYS A 205 -41.84 14.88 -40.97
N PHE A 206 -42.26 15.39 -39.81
CA PHE A 206 -43.51 16.14 -39.62
C PHE A 206 -43.32 17.67 -39.63
N ILE A 207 -42.10 18.19 -39.74
CA ILE A 207 -41.79 19.64 -39.78
C ILE A 207 -41.29 20.08 -41.17
N SER A 208 -41.25 19.16 -42.15
CA SER A 208 -40.95 19.48 -43.55
C SER A 208 -42.20 20.00 -44.25
N GLY A 209 -42.61 21.24 -43.92
CA GLY A 209 -43.74 21.94 -44.54
C GLY A 209 -43.44 23.42 -44.66
#